data_AF-A0A2V8M978-F1
#
_entry.id   AF-A0A2V8M978-F1
#
_cell.length_a   1.000
_cell.length_b   1.000
_cell.length_c   1.000
_cell.angle_alpha   90.00
_cell.angle_beta   90.00
_cell.angle_gamma   90.00
#
_symmetry.space_group_name_H-M   'P 1'
#
loop_
_entity.id
_entity.type
_entity.pdbx_description
1 polymer ?
#
loop_
_entity_poly.entity_id
_entity_poly.type
_entity_poly.pdbx_seq_one_letter_code
_entity_poly.pdbx_strand_id
1 'polypeptide(L)'
;MLQAFPNSDEIRHNVFSPGPPRFDLGTYPQNTTKYHLFDKPGVWTMLCNVHAEMSAYVIVAETPYFTTTSRDGKFVLKDVPPGKYTVRVWHEKAKPATLPIDVDERPTVSLPSIELKR
;
A
#
# COMPACT_ATOMS: atom_id res chain seq x y z
N MET A 1 3.16 -8.28 -8.98
CA MET A 1 3.70 -8.98 -7.80
C MET A 1 2.77 -10.14 -7.42
N LEU A 2 3.20 -11.40 -7.51
CA LEU A 2 2.39 -12.54 -7.06
C LEU A 2 2.58 -12.73 -5.55
N GLN A 3 1.48 -12.81 -4.80
CA GLN A 3 1.50 -12.97 -3.35
C GLN A 3 0.76 -14.23 -2.93
N ALA A 4 1.33 -14.94 -1.96
CA ALA A 4 0.69 -16.06 -1.28
C ALA A 4 -0.07 -15.57 -0.03
N PHE A 5 -1.24 -16.15 0.19
CA PHE A 5 -2.09 -15.96 1.37
C PHE A 5 -2.35 -17.32 2.03
N PRO A 6 -1.42 -17.80 2.88
CA PRO A 6 -1.63 -19.02 3.66
C PRO A 6 -2.64 -18.78 4.77
N ASN A 7 -3.43 -19.80 5.11
CA ASN A 7 -4.16 -19.86 6.37
C ASN A 7 -3.52 -20.91 7.28
N SER A 8 -2.80 -20.47 8.32
CA SER A 8 -2.21 -21.34 9.34
C SER A 8 -3.14 -21.60 10.53
N ASP A 9 -4.24 -20.86 10.62
CA ASP A 9 -5.16 -20.89 11.75
C ASP A 9 -6.23 -21.96 11.54
N GLU A 10 -6.73 -22.55 12.63
CA GLU A 10 -7.82 -23.55 12.59
C GLU A 10 -9.15 -22.96 12.12
N ILE A 11 -9.27 -21.63 12.18
CA ILE A 11 -10.44 -20.88 11.75
C ILE A 11 -10.37 -20.66 10.23
N ARG A 12 -11.52 -20.59 9.57
CA ARG A 12 -11.57 -20.27 8.13
C ARG A 12 -11.40 -18.77 7.93
N HIS A 13 -10.59 -18.40 6.96
CA HIS A 13 -10.35 -17.00 6.60
C HIS A 13 -10.68 -16.73 5.14
N ASN A 14 -10.90 -15.45 4.84
CA ASN A 14 -11.14 -14.94 3.50
C ASN A 14 -10.23 -13.74 3.27
N VAL A 15 -9.84 -13.52 2.02
CA VAL A 15 -9.08 -12.36 1.58
C VAL A 15 -9.78 -11.82 0.35
N PHE A 16 -10.37 -10.65 0.48
CA PHE A 16 -11.01 -9.94 -0.61
C PHE A 16 -10.68 -8.44 -0.59
N SER A 17 -10.72 -7.82 -1.77
CA SER A 17 -10.61 -6.37 -1.94
C SER A 17 -11.94 -5.81 -2.45
N PRO A 18 -12.60 -4.91 -1.70
CA PRO A 18 -13.88 -4.33 -2.10
C PRO A 18 -13.75 -3.20 -3.13
N GLY A 19 -12.63 -2.47 -3.13
CA GLY A 19 -12.42 -1.32 -4.00
C GLY A 19 -11.94 -1.70 -5.39
N PRO A 20 -11.85 -0.76 -6.35
CA PRO A 20 -11.10 -0.98 -7.57
C PRO A 20 -9.58 -0.89 -7.29
N PRO A 21 -8.77 -1.90 -7.67
CA PRO A 21 -9.18 -3.17 -8.28
C PRO A 21 -9.68 -4.19 -7.23
N ARG A 22 -10.72 -4.92 -7.60
CA ARG A 22 -11.44 -5.85 -6.72
C ARG A 22 -10.98 -7.29 -6.96
N PHE A 23 -11.00 -8.10 -5.91
CA PHE A 23 -10.84 -9.56 -6.00
C PHE A 23 -11.45 -10.23 -4.77
N ASP A 24 -11.67 -11.53 -4.84
CA ASP A 24 -12.05 -12.36 -3.70
C ASP A 24 -11.46 -13.77 -3.88
N LEU A 25 -10.73 -14.26 -2.87
CA LEU A 25 -10.13 -15.60 -2.88
C LEU A 25 -11.06 -16.68 -2.30
N GLY A 26 -12.26 -16.30 -1.84
CA GLY A 26 -13.21 -17.14 -1.12
C GLY A 26 -12.75 -17.48 0.30
N THR A 27 -13.61 -18.16 1.07
CA THR A 27 -13.30 -18.56 2.44
C THR A 27 -12.68 -19.96 2.48
N TYR A 28 -11.47 -20.10 3.03
CA TYR A 28 -10.69 -21.35 3.02
C TYR A 28 -10.20 -21.78 4.42
N PRO A 29 -10.10 -23.10 4.68
CA PRO A 29 -9.69 -23.64 5.98
C PRO A 29 -8.18 -23.57 6.19
N GLN A 30 -7.75 -24.03 7.38
CA GLN A 30 -6.34 -24.23 7.72
C GLN A 30 -5.58 -25.01 6.64
N ASN A 31 -4.28 -24.76 6.53
CA ASN A 31 -3.34 -25.42 5.63
C ASN A 31 -3.68 -25.26 4.14
N THR A 32 -4.51 -24.26 3.80
CA THR A 32 -4.77 -23.87 2.41
C THR A 32 -4.06 -22.56 2.10
N THR A 33 -3.37 -22.51 0.96
CA THR A 33 -2.75 -21.29 0.44
C THR A 33 -3.46 -20.86 -0.84
N LYS A 34 -3.87 -19.60 -0.89
CA LYS A 34 -4.38 -18.95 -2.11
C LYS A 34 -3.35 -17.95 -2.63
N TYR A 35 -3.45 -17.61 -3.91
CA TYR A 35 -2.54 -16.67 -4.56
C TYR A 35 -3.31 -15.57 -5.26
N HIS A 36 -2.77 -14.36 -5.23
CA HIS A 36 -3.28 -13.25 -6.02
C HIS A 36 -2.12 -12.52 -6.71
N LEU A 37 -2.31 -12.18 -7.99
CA LEU A 37 -1.37 -11.36 -8.74
C LEU A 37 -1.79 -9.90 -8.64
N PHE A 38 -0.98 -9.10 -7.95
CA PHE A 38 -1.10 -7.65 -7.92
C PHE A 38 -0.42 -7.05 -9.15
N ASP A 39 -1.17 -6.81 -10.22
CA ASP A 39 -0.69 -6.33 -11.53
C ASP A 39 -1.03 -4.86 -11.81
N LYS A 40 -1.81 -4.22 -10.92
CA LYS A 40 -2.22 -2.82 -11.05
C LYS A 40 -1.66 -1.96 -9.92
N PRO A 41 -1.11 -0.78 -10.24
CA PRO A 41 -0.73 0.21 -9.23
C PRO A 41 -1.92 0.65 -8.38
N GLY A 42 -1.63 1.03 -7.14
CA GLY A 42 -2.62 1.54 -6.20
C GLY A 42 -2.59 0.84 -4.84
N VAL A 43 -3.60 1.15 -4.04
CA VAL A 43 -3.78 0.59 -2.70
C VAL A 43 -4.86 -0.48 -2.75
N TRP A 44 -4.48 -1.71 -2.44
CA TRP A 44 -5.38 -2.84 -2.34
C TRP A 44 -5.72 -3.05 -0.87
N THR A 45 -6.97 -2.74 -0.51
CA THR A 45 -7.48 -3.02 0.84
C THR A 45 -7.90 -4.47 0.88
N MET A 46 -7.41 -5.22 1.85
CA MET A 46 -7.70 -6.66 2.01
C MET A 46 -8.47 -6.86 3.31
N LEU A 47 -9.64 -7.45 3.20
CA LEU A 47 -10.57 -7.69 4.31
C LEU A 47 -10.92 -9.17 4.38
N CYS A 48 -11.52 -9.56 5.51
CA CYS A 48 -12.09 -10.88 5.72
C CYS A 48 -13.60 -10.79 5.92
N ASN A 49 -14.38 -11.60 5.19
CA ASN A 49 -15.83 -11.68 5.37
C ASN A 49 -16.26 -12.47 6.63
N VAL A 50 -15.31 -13.10 7.35
CA VAL A 50 -15.59 -13.88 8.57
C VAL A 50 -15.30 -13.06 9.84
N HIS A 51 -14.27 -12.23 9.81
CA HIS A 51 -13.77 -11.46 10.96
C HIS A 51 -13.65 -9.98 10.56
N ALA A 52 -14.57 -9.16 11.03
CA ALA A 52 -14.70 -7.76 10.60
C ALA A 52 -13.51 -6.87 11.02
N GLU A 53 -12.75 -7.31 12.02
CA GLU A 53 -11.54 -6.66 12.53
C GLU A 53 -10.30 -6.92 11.68
N MET A 54 -10.33 -7.94 10.80
CA MET A 54 -9.18 -8.27 9.97
C MET A 54 -9.10 -7.32 8.77
N SER A 55 -8.03 -6.54 8.74
CA SER A 55 -7.66 -5.70 7.61
C SER A 55 -6.17 -5.78 7.32
N ALA A 56 -5.82 -5.70 6.06
CA ALA A 56 -4.45 -5.54 5.59
C ALA A 56 -4.44 -4.69 4.31
N TYR A 57 -3.26 -4.20 3.93
CA TYR A 57 -3.11 -3.34 2.75
C TYR A 57 -1.89 -3.76 1.94
N VAL A 58 -2.03 -3.79 0.62
CA VAL A 58 -0.90 -3.93 -0.32
C VAL A 58 -0.83 -2.66 -1.15
N ILE A 59 0.33 -2.00 -1.13
CA ILE A 59 0.59 -0.79 -1.91
C ILE A 59 1.48 -1.19 -3.08
N VAL A 60 0.95 -1.06 -4.31
CA VAL A 60 1.71 -1.30 -5.54
C VAL A 60 2.11 0.06 -6.10
N ALA A 61 3.39 0.40 -5.97
CA ALA A 61 3.96 1.63 -6.50
C ALA A 61 4.19 1.55 -8.02
N GLU A 62 4.01 2.67 -8.72
CA GLU A 62 4.32 2.80 -10.16
C GLU A 62 5.82 2.89 -10.43
N THR A 63 6.61 3.19 -9.40
CA THR A 63 8.06 3.40 -9.45
C THR A 63 8.74 2.58 -8.35
N PRO A 64 10.06 2.34 -8.43
CA PRO A 64 10.79 1.69 -7.35
C PRO A 64 10.98 2.58 -6.11
N TYR A 65 10.56 3.85 -6.15
CA TYR A 65 10.79 4.82 -5.09
C TYR A 65 9.62 4.82 -4.12
N PHE A 66 9.82 4.18 -2.97
CA PHE A 66 8.88 4.21 -1.86
C PHE A 66 9.64 4.17 -0.53
N THR A 67 9.00 4.66 0.53
CA THR A 67 9.52 4.62 1.88
C THR A 67 8.36 4.68 2.88
N THR A 68 8.66 4.45 4.15
CA THR A 68 7.70 4.66 5.25
C THR A 68 8.22 5.78 6.13
N THR A 69 7.32 6.50 6.77
CA THR A 69 7.70 7.55 7.72
C THR A 69 8.28 6.93 8.98
N SER A 70 9.26 7.59 9.57
CA SER A 70 9.66 7.37 10.96
C SER A 70 8.54 7.78 11.92
N ARG A 71 8.71 7.46 13.20
CA ARG A 71 7.74 7.78 14.27
C ARG A 71 7.47 9.29 14.43
N ASP A 72 8.44 10.14 14.08
CA ASP A 72 8.31 11.60 14.09
C ASP A 72 7.79 12.17 12.76
N GLY A 73 7.27 11.31 11.85
CA GLY A 73 6.64 11.72 10.60
C GLY A 73 7.61 12.09 9.47
N LYS A 74 8.92 11.91 9.67
CA LYS A 74 9.94 12.22 8.65
C LYS A 74 10.15 11.05 7.70
N PHE A 75 10.60 11.34 6.50
CA PHE A 75 10.96 10.33 5.51
C PHE A 75 12.07 10.85 4.60
N VAL A 76 12.77 9.91 3.95
CA VAL A 76 13.75 10.21 2.90
C VAL A 76 13.57 9.18 1.80
N LEU A 77 13.49 9.66 0.56
CA LEU A 77 13.66 8.85 -0.65
C LEU A 77 15.05 9.17 -1.22
N LYS A 78 15.87 8.14 -1.39
CA LYS A 78 17.23 8.28 -1.93
C LYS A 78 17.26 7.90 -3.41
N ASP A 79 18.27 8.41 -4.10
CA ASP A 79 18.60 8.01 -5.47
C ASP A 79 17.45 8.18 -6.48
N VAL A 80 16.62 9.21 -6.25
CA VAL A 80 15.55 9.62 -7.18
C VAL A 80 16.17 10.48 -8.30
N PRO A 81 16.13 10.04 -9.57
CA PRO A 81 16.71 10.78 -10.68
C PRO A 81 15.98 12.10 -10.91
N PRO A 82 16.65 13.12 -11.49
CA PRO A 82 15.99 14.35 -11.89
C PRO A 82 14.77 14.09 -12.78
N GLY A 83 13.69 14.83 -12.53
CA GLY A 83 12.43 14.68 -13.24
C GLY A 83 11.24 15.22 -12.47
N LYS A 84 10.08 15.24 -13.14
CA LYS A 84 8.81 15.66 -12.54
C LYS A 84 8.08 14.45 -11.99
N TYR A 85 7.78 14.49 -10.70
CA TYR A 85 7.09 13.41 -9.99
C TYR A 85 5.85 13.93 -9.27
N THR A 86 5.01 12.98 -8.85
CA THR A 86 3.95 13.23 -7.86
C THR A 86 4.23 12.38 -6.64
N VAL A 87 4.49 13.02 -5.51
CA VAL A 87 4.57 12.34 -4.22
C VAL A 87 3.16 11.95 -3.80
N ARG A 88 2.96 10.68 -3.46
CA ARG A 88 1.71 10.15 -2.91
C ARG A 88 1.95 9.68 -1.49
N VAL A 89 1.15 10.18 -0.55
CA VAL A 89 1.20 9.79 0.86
C VAL A 89 -0.12 9.12 1.22
N TRP A 90 -0.04 7.96 1.87
CA TRP A 90 -1.20 7.17 2.24
C TRP A 90 -1.10 6.72 3.70
N HIS A 91 -2.24 6.66 4.37
CA HIS A 91 -2.40 6.12 5.71
C HIS A 91 -3.81 5.53 5.85
N GLU A 92 -3.95 4.37 6.49
CA GLU A 92 -5.23 3.63 6.60
C GLU A 92 -6.40 4.46 7.17
N LYS A 93 -6.10 5.40 8.07
CA LYS A 93 -7.08 6.24 8.78
C LYS A 93 -7.16 7.68 8.29
N ALA A 94 -6.61 7.98 7.10
CA ALA A 94 -6.61 9.33 6.57
C ALA A 94 -6.82 9.36 5.05
N LYS A 95 -7.32 10.49 4.56
CA LYS A 95 -7.41 10.76 3.13
C LYS A 95 -5.99 10.85 2.56
N PRO A 96 -5.71 10.19 1.42
CA PRO A 96 -4.41 10.27 0.79
C PRO A 96 -4.12 11.70 0.34
N ALA A 97 -2.84 12.08 0.38
CA ALA A 97 -2.36 13.35 -0.11
C ALA A 97 -1.47 13.16 -1.33
N THR A 98 -1.52 14.11 -2.26
CA THR A 98 -0.70 14.12 -3.46
C THR A 98 -0.05 15.49 -3.63
N LEU A 99 1.23 15.51 -3.94
CA LEU A 99 2.00 16.73 -4.12
C LEU A 99 2.92 16.61 -5.34
N PRO A 100 2.76 17.45 -6.37
CA PRO A 100 3.74 17.50 -7.46
C PRO A 100 5.09 18.01 -6.94
N ILE A 101 6.18 17.44 -7.44
CA ILE A 101 7.55 17.87 -7.14
C ILE A 101 8.40 17.82 -8.41
N ASP A 102 9.26 18.83 -8.59
CA ASP A 102 10.34 18.81 -9.57
C ASP A 102 11.64 18.45 -8.83
N VAL A 103 12.19 17.28 -9.16
CA VAL A 103 13.49 16.84 -8.66
C VAL A 103 14.51 17.34 -9.67
N ASP A 104 15.34 18.30 -9.26
CA ASP A 104 16.45 18.79 -10.08
C ASP A 104 17.77 18.11 -9.70
N GLU A 105 18.88 18.61 -10.24
CA GLU A 105 20.21 18.01 -10.02
C GLU A 105 20.79 18.31 -8.63
N ARG A 106 20.04 18.98 -7.73
CA ARG A 106 20.53 19.25 -6.38
C ARG A 106 20.67 17.94 -5.58
N PRO A 107 21.64 17.87 -4.64
CA PRO A 107 21.82 16.69 -3.80
C PRO A 107 20.60 16.33 -2.93
N THR A 108 19.73 17.30 -2.63
CA THR A 108 18.52 17.10 -1.84
C THR A 108 17.46 18.12 -2.23
N VAL A 109 16.24 17.64 -2.44
CA VAL A 109 15.04 18.45 -2.61
C VAL A 109 14.15 18.23 -1.40
N SER A 110 13.78 19.31 -0.71
CA SER A 110 12.89 19.25 0.45
C SER A 110 11.44 19.49 0.05
N LEU A 111 10.53 18.76 0.69
CA LEU A 111 9.09 18.95 0.55
C LEU A 111 8.57 19.85 1.67
N PRO A 112 7.52 20.65 1.44
CA PRO A 112 6.75 21.24 2.53
C PRO A 112 6.12 20.15 3.39
N SER A 113 5.72 20.50 4.61
CA SER A 113 4.95 19.59 5.48
C SER A 113 3.67 19.12 4.76
N ILE A 114 3.43 17.81 4.81
CA ILE A 114 2.24 17.19 4.22
C ILE A 114 1.30 16.81 5.36
N GLU A 115 0.17 17.51 5.45
CA GLU A 115 -0.86 17.24 6.45
C GLU A 115 -1.91 16.28 5.89
N LEU A 116 -2.11 15.14 6.57
CA LEU A 116 -3.15 14.19 6.21
C LEU A 116 -4.46 14.52 6.94
N LYS A 117 -5.53 14.69 6.18
CA LYS A 117 -6.87 14.92 6.73
C LYS A 117 -7.53 13.59 7.07
N ARG A 118 -8.13 13.47 8.24
CA ARG A 118 -9.02 12.34 8.57
C ARG A 118 -10.31 12.41 7.76
#